data_AF-A0A382HNH7-F1
#
_entry.id   AF-A0A382HNH7-F1
#
_cell.length_a   1.000
_cell.length_b   1.000
_cell.length_c   1.000
_cell.angle_alpha   90.00
_cell.angle_beta   90.00
_cell.angle_gamma   90.00
#
_symmetry.space_group_name_H-M   'P 1'
#
loop_
_entity.id
_entity.type
_entity.pdbx_description
1 polymer ?
#
loop_
_entity_poly.entity_id
_entity_poly.type
_entity_poly.pdbx_seq_one_letter_code
_entity_poly.pdbx_strand_id
1 'polypeptide(L)'
;MVLLLPQNKMTRPTLLFMAFLLSGQASLDAQAPANLDLLELRRGVYLERPSFEPYSGPVVSMWDGENIRERGTLVQGRWDGVREIFYLDGQLAVKEEYDRGELHGPFESYFRHGSPSDRGTYVNGRLDGPYESYWIRQLAERGSWLEGRECGEWVRFFPSSSYGLRVESTVAYPACSLRND
;
A
#
# COMPACT_ATOMS: atom_id res chain seq x y z
N MET A 1 -36.07 -84.96 25.78
CA MET A 1 -36.74 -84.55 24.52
C MET A 1 -35.76 -83.71 23.74
N VAL A 2 -35.56 -84.06 22.47
CA VAL A 2 -34.46 -83.66 21.58
C VAL A 2 -34.60 -82.20 21.10
N LEU A 3 -33.52 -81.66 20.51
CA LEU A 3 -33.43 -80.55 19.50
C LEU A 3 -33.27 -79.13 20.09
N LEU A 4 -32.37 -78.22 19.66
CA LEU A 4 -31.46 -78.07 18.50
C LEU A 4 -30.41 -76.97 18.82
N LEU A 5 -29.31 -76.97 18.06
CA LEU A 5 -28.16 -76.05 18.05
C LEU A 5 -28.48 -74.72 17.28
N PRO A 6 -27.50 -73.90 16.80
CA PRO A 6 -26.72 -72.86 17.48
C PRO A 6 -26.76 -71.47 16.75
N GLN A 7 -25.84 -70.57 17.15
CA GLN A 7 -25.32 -69.37 16.45
C GLN A 7 -26.20 -68.10 16.44
N ASN A 8 -25.70 -67.04 17.09
CA ASN A 8 -25.64 -65.78 16.36
C ASN A 8 -24.31 -65.05 16.58
N LYS A 9 -23.82 -64.48 15.48
CA LYS A 9 -22.45 -64.11 15.20
C LYS A 9 -22.08 -62.74 15.78
N MET A 10 -20.80 -62.62 16.13
CA MET A 10 -19.95 -61.42 16.07
C MET A 10 -20.48 -60.28 15.18
N THR A 11 -20.46 -59.06 15.71
CA THR A 11 -19.47 -58.01 15.35
C THR A 11 -19.40 -56.94 16.45
N ARG A 12 -18.18 -56.49 16.77
CA ARG A 12 -17.86 -55.45 17.78
C ARG A 12 -17.78 -54.05 17.10
N PRO A 13 -17.25 -52.99 17.75
CA PRO A 13 -17.98 -51.94 18.49
C PRO A 13 -17.73 -50.55 17.86
N THR A 14 -18.50 -49.51 18.17
CA THR A 14 -17.97 -48.14 17.95
C THR A 14 -18.56 -47.16 18.96
N LEU A 15 -17.67 -46.60 19.77
CA LEU A 15 -17.93 -45.50 20.69
C LEU A 15 -18.43 -44.28 19.92
N LEU A 16 -19.54 -43.72 20.39
CA LEU A 16 -20.04 -42.43 19.93
C LEU A 16 -19.19 -41.32 20.58
N PHE A 17 -18.08 -40.93 19.94
CA PHE A 17 -17.36 -39.69 20.25
C PHE A 17 -18.08 -38.54 19.53
N MET A 18 -19.00 -37.88 20.24
CA MET A 18 -19.51 -36.56 19.84
C MET A 18 -18.36 -35.56 19.93
N ALA A 19 -17.64 -35.38 18.81
CA ALA A 19 -16.62 -34.37 18.67
C ALA A 19 -17.27 -33.00 18.54
N PHE A 20 -17.12 -32.22 19.62
CA PHE A 20 -17.04 -30.75 19.68
C PHE A 20 -17.30 -30.02 18.35
N LEU A 21 -18.47 -29.39 18.24
CA LEU A 21 -18.63 -28.19 17.42
C LEU A 21 -17.89 -27.04 18.12
N LEU A 22 -16.56 -27.02 18.01
CA LEU A 22 -15.85 -25.75 18.01
C LEU A 22 -16.19 -25.13 16.66
N SER A 23 -17.18 -24.25 16.67
CA SER A 23 -17.26 -23.18 15.70
C SER A 23 -15.90 -22.50 15.70
N GLY A 24 -15.05 -22.91 14.75
CA GLY A 24 -13.86 -22.18 14.41
C GLY A 24 -14.34 -20.81 14.01
N GLN A 25 -14.32 -19.87 14.95
CA GLN A 25 -14.01 -18.51 14.58
C GLN A 25 -12.64 -18.65 13.97
N ALA A 26 -12.59 -18.68 12.64
CA ALA A 26 -11.40 -18.30 11.93
C ALA A 26 -11.06 -16.94 12.54
N SER A 27 -10.07 -16.94 13.43
CA SER A 27 -9.33 -15.74 13.69
C SER A 27 -8.96 -15.22 12.30
N LEU A 28 -9.22 -13.93 12.05
CA LEU A 28 -8.55 -13.23 10.96
C LEU A 28 -7.07 -13.27 11.30
N ASP A 29 -6.43 -14.42 11.09
CA ASP A 29 -5.00 -14.56 11.13
C ASP A 29 -4.54 -13.75 9.93
N ALA A 30 -4.12 -12.52 10.19
CA ALA A 30 -3.51 -11.68 9.19
C ALA A 30 -2.40 -12.52 8.54
N GLN A 31 -2.59 -12.86 7.26
CA GLN A 31 -1.62 -13.62 6.48
C GLN A 31 -0.24 -12.98 6.71
N ALA A 32 0.78 -13.76 7.06
CA ALA A 32 2.12 -13.22 7.23
C ALA A 32 2.58 -12.56 5.92
N PRO A 33 3.25 -11.39 5.97
CA PRO A 33 3.65 -10.69 4.76
C PRO A 33 4.61 -11.53 3.93
N ALA A 34 4.32 -11.68 2.64
CA ALA A 34 5.25 -12.33 1.72
C ALA A 34 6.45 -11.42 1.43
N ASN A 35 7.61 -12.04 1.17
CA ASN A 35 8.76 -11.29 0.69
C ASN A 35 8.53 -10.87 -0.77
N LEU A 36 8.32 -9.58 -0.99
CA LEU A 36 8.05 -8.98 -2.29
C LEU A 36 9.16 -9.28 -3.31
N ASP A 37 10.42 -9.36 -2.86
CA ASP A 37 11.57 -9.63 -3.74
C ASP A 37 11.60 -11.08 -4.26
N LEU A 38 10.78 -11.98 -3.70
CA LEU A 38 10.61 -13.35 -4.18
C LEU A 38 9.46 -13.50 -5.18
N LEU A 39 8.58 -12.50 -5.30
CA LEU A 39 7.51 -12.50 -6.30
C LEU A 39 8.08 -12.11 -7.65
N GLU A 40 7.53 -12.67 -8.71
CA GLU A 40 7.92 -12.31 -10.07
C GLU A 40 7.04 -11.18 -10.61
N LEU A 41 7.65 -10.03 -10.93
CA LEU A 41 6.96 -8.93 -11.58
C LEU A 41 6.90 -9.13 -13.10
N ARG A 42 5.70 -9.31 -13.66
CA ARG A 42 5.45 -9.33 -15.11
C ARG A 42 4.34 -8.38 -15.48
N ARG A 43 4.64 -7.42 -16.37
CA ARG A 43 3.64 -6.45 -16.90
C ARG A 43 2.84 -5.73 -15.79
N GLY A 44 3.51 -5.36 -14.70
CA GLY A 44 2.88 -4.68 -13.57
C GLY A 44 2.05 -5.58 -12.66
N VAL A 45 2.17 -6.90 -12.77
CA VAL A 45 1.52 -7.90 -11.90
C VAL A 45 2.59 -8.72 -11.20
N TYR A 46 2.51 -8.80 -9.87
CA TYR A 46 3.35 -9.66 -9.03
C TYR A 46 2.75 -11.06 -8.95
N LEU A 47 3.55 -12.05 -9.33
CA LEU A 47 3.15 -13.45 -9.45
C LEU A 47 3.91 -14.30 -8.44
N GLU A 48 3.21 -15.25 -7.83
CA GLU A 48 3.82 -16.28 -7.00
C GLU A 48 4.66 -17.25 -7.85
N ARG A 49 5.73 -17.80 -7.29
CA ARG A 49 6.47 -18.93 -7.88
C ARG A 49 6.20 -20.21 -7.09
N PRO A 50 6.07 -21.38 -7.74
CA PRO A 50 6.19 -21.62 -9.19
C PRO A 50 4.85 -21.56 -9.95
N SER A 51 3.74 -21.22 -9.29
CA SER A 51 2.39 -21.24 -9.90
C SER A 51 2.19 -20.17 -10.97
N PHE A 52 2.92 -19.05 -10.88
CA PHE A 52 2.73 -17.83 -11.67
C PHE A 52 1.33 -17.22 -11.54
N GLU A 53 0.64 -17.50 -10.43
CA GLU A 53 -0.66 -16.91 -10.11
C GLU A 53 -0.48 -15.52 -9.47
N PRO A 54 -1.40 -14.56 -9.70
CA PRO A 54 -1.33 -13.25 -9.08
C PRO A 54 -1.42 -13.32 -7.56
N TYR A 55 -0.42 -12.77 -6.86
CA TYR A 55 -0.38 -12.77 -5.39
C TYR A 55 -1.46 -11.84 -4.80
N SER A 56 -2.13 -12.27 -3.73
CA SER A 56 -3.03 -11.40 -2.95
C SER A 56 -2.74 -11.54 -1.47
N GLY A 57 -2.37 -10.44 -0.83
CA GLY A 57 -1.99 -10.41 0.57
C GLY A 57 -1.00 -9.30 0.92
N PRO A 58 -0.60 -9.21 2.19
CA PRO A 58 0.42 -8.26 2.62
C PRO A 58 1.80 -8.68 2.08
N VAL A 59 2.63 -7.68 1.78
CA VAL A 59 4.00 -7.87 1.30
C VAL A 59 4.98 -6.96 2.02
N VAL A 60 6.23 -7.41 2.09
CA VAL A 60 7.37 -6.65 2.61
C VAL A 60 8.62 -6.91 1.76
N SER A 61 9.45 -5.89 1.57
CA SER A 61 10.80 -6.01 1.03
C SER A 61 11.79 -5.47 2.05
N MET A 62 13.00 -6.01 2.08
CA MET A 62 14.06 -5.67 3.04
C MET A 62 15.30 -5.19 2.29
N TRP A 63 16.10 -4.29 2.89
CA TRP A 63 17.39 -3.86 2.33
C TRP A 63 18.46 -4.94 2.45
N ASP A 64 18.59 -5.53 3.64
CA ASP A 64 19.66 -6.44 4.07
C ASP A 64 19.12 -7.64 4.88
N GLY A 65 17.79 -7.82 4.91
CA GLY A 65 17.11 -8.83 5.72
C GLY A 65 16.74 -8.37 7.12
N GLU A 66 17.23 -7.21 7.58
CA GLU A 66 16.90 -6.63 8.89
C GLU A 66 16.06 -5.36 8.76
N ASN A 67 16.42 -4.49 7.81
CA ASN A 67 15.76 -3.20 7.62
C ASN A 67 14.68 -3.29 6.53
N ILE A 68 13.44 -2.91 6.87
CA ILE A 68 12.34 -2.85 5.90
C ILE A 68 12.65 -1.75 4.88
N ARG A 69 12.56 -2.11 3.60
CA ARG A 69 12.63 -1.17 2.46
C ARG A 69 11.24 -0.67 2.09
N GLU A 70 10.26 -1.57 2.07
CA GLU A 70 8.93 -1.29 1.57
C GLU A 70 7.92 -2.28 2.11
N ARG A 71 6.67 -1.84 2.32
CA ARG A 71 5.55 -2.73 2.66
C ARG A 71 4.22 -2.21 2.12
N GLY A 72 3.25 -3.10 2.04
CA GLY A 72 1.86 -2.77 1.71
C GLY A 72 1.05 -4.02 1.42
N THR A 73 -0.02 -3.88 0.65
CA THR A 73 -0.89 -5.00 0.25
C THR A 73 -0.97 -5.09 -1.26
N LEU A 74 -0.97 -6.33 -1.76
CA LEU A 74 -1.29 -6.63 -3.15
C LEU A 74 -2.66 -7.31 -3.24
N VAL A 75 -3.44 -6.97 -4.27
CA VAL A 75 -4.66 -7.66 -4.68
C VAL A 75 -4.53 -8.00 -6.15
N GLN A 76 -4.69 -9.28 -6.49
CA GLN A 76 -4.51 -9.78 -7.86
C GLN A 76 -3.16 -9.33 -8.47
N GLY A 77 -2.11 -9.39 -7.65
CA GLY A 77 -0.74 -9.04 -8.02
C GLY A 77 -0.49 -7.54 -8.21
N ARG A 78 -1.39 -6.65 -7.79
CA ARG A 78 -1.26 -5.19 -7.93
C ARG A 78 -1.39 -4.52 -6.57
N TRP A 79 -0.68 -3.41 -6.37
CA TRP A 79 -0.81 -2.60 -5.15
C TRP A 79 -2.25 -2.16 -4.92
N ASP A 80 -2.72 -2.30 -3.69
CA ASP A 80 -4.07 -1.93 -3.29
C ASP A 80 -4.05 -1.40 -1.84
N GLY A 81 -4.55 -0.19 -1.65
CA GLY A 81 -4.45 0.56 -0.42
C GLY A 81 -3.07 1.19 -0.21
N VAL A 82 -2.67 1.32 1.05
CA VAL A 82 -1.46 2.06 1.45
C VAL A 82 -0.19 1.26 1.17
N ARG A 83 0.77 1.90 0.52
CA ARG A 83 2.16 1.47 0.35
C ARG A 83 3.09 2.44 1.04
N GLU A 84 4.04 1.89 1.80
CA GLU A 84 5.01 2.66 2.58
C GLU A 84 6.43 2.24 2.17
N ILE A 85 7.28 3.22 1.89
CA ILE A 85 8.69 3.03 1.54
C ILE A 85 9.54 3.70 2.61
N PHE A 86 10.62 3.06 3.03
CA PHE A 86 11.45 3.48 4.15
C PHE A 86 12.89 3.72 3.72
N TYR A 87 13.53 4.69 4.38
CA TYR A 87 14.97 4.83 4.38
C TYR A 87 15.65 3.64 5.09
N LEU A 88 16.95 3.46 4.83
CA LEU A 88 17.74 2.39 5.46
C LEU A 88 17.72 2.43 7.00
N ASP A 89 17.58 3.62 7.58
CA ASP A 89 17.47 3.82 9.04
C ASP A 89 16.07 3.55 9.60
N GLY A 90 15.14 3.07 8.77
CA GLY A 90 13.77 2.74 9.14
C GLY A 90 12.80 3.93 9.17
N GLN A 91 13.27 5.15 8.88
CA GLN A 91 12.36 6.30 8.78
C GLN A 91 11.51 6.22 7.51
N LEU A 92 10.23 6.60 7.62
CA LEU A 92 9.32 6.66 6.49
C LEU A 92 9.84 7.67 5.47
N ALA A 93 9.97 7.23 4.22
CA ALA A 93 10.43 8.05 3.10
C ALA A 93 9.27 8.46 2.19
N VAL A 94 8.35 7.53 1.91
CA VAL A 94 7.18 7.76 1.07
C VAL A 94 5.99 6.98 1.63
N LYS A 95 4.82 7.61 1.58
CA LYS A 95 3.52 6.97 1.81
C LYS A 95 2.58 7.35 0.68
N GLU A 96 2.05 6.35 0.02
CA GLU A 96 1.21 6.50 -1.17
C GLU A 96 0.05 5.52 -1.13
N GLU A 97 -1.04 5.85 -1.81
CA GLU A 97 -2.25 5.04 -1.86
C GLU A 97 -2.54 4.59 -3.29
N TYR A 98 -2.97 3.34 -3.42
CA TYR A 98 -3.30 2.70 -4.69
C TYR A 98 -4.74 2.19 -4.69
N ASP A 99 -5.43 2.33 -5.83
CA ASP A 99 -6.63 1.55 -6.18
C ASP A 99 -6.27 0.61 -7.33
N ARG A 100 -6.31 -0.71 -7.09
CA ARG A 100 -6.13 -1.74 -8.13
C ARG A 100 -4.88 -1.55 -9.02
N GLY A 101 -3.78 -1.13 -8.40
CA GLY A 101 -2.47 -0.96 -9.03
C GLY A 101 -2.20 0.42 -9.62
N GLU A 102 -3.12 1.36 -9.48
CA GLU A 102 -2.96 2.74 -9.93
C GLU A 102 -2.95 3.69 -8.74
N LEU A 103 -2.06 4.70 -8.75
CA LEU A 103 -2.00 5.69 -7.67
C LEU A 103 -3.34 6.44 -7.59
N HIS A 104 -3.96 6.40 -6.41
CA HIS A 104 -5.25 6.99 -6.15
C HIS A 104 -5.37 7.33 -4.67
N GLY A 105 -5.55 8.61 -4.36
CA GLY A 105 -5.61 9.11 -2.99
C GLY A 105 -4.37 9.91 -2.57
N PRO A 106 -4.18 10.16 -1.27
CA PRO A 106 -3.10 10.98 -0.74
C PRO A 106 -1.70 10.40 -1.02
N PHE A 107 -0.75 11.31 -1.21
CA PHE A 107 0.68 11.02 -1.32
C PHE A 107 1.45 11.95 -0.39
N GLU A 108 2.39 11.40 0.37
CA GLU A 108 3.35 12.15 1.17
C GLU A 108 4.77 11.58 0.98
N SER A 109 5.76 12.45 0.83
CA SER A 109 7.17 12.10 0.93
C SER A 109 7.81 12.86 2.10
N TYR A 110 8.89 12.31 2.64
CA TYR A 110 9.56 12.87 3.81
C TYR A 110 11.06 12.92 3.59
N PHE A 111 11.72 13.93 4.16
CA PHE A 111 13.17 13.95 4.29
C PHE A 111 13.64 12.91 5.31
N ARG A 112 14.93 12.53 5.25
CA ARG A 112 15.58 11.60 6.21
C ARG A 112 15.49 12.00 7.69
N HIS A 113 15.09 13.23 8.01
CA HIS A 113 14.89 13.68 9.39
C HIS A 113 13.39 13.72 9.77
N GLY A 114 12.53 13.09 8.98
CA GLY A 114 11.10 12.88 9.21
C GLY A 114 10.19 14.06 8.87
N SER A 115 10.72 15.20 8.41
CA SER A 115 9.84 16.29 7.99
C SER A 115 9.31 16.07 6.57
N PRO A 116 8.07 16.51 6.25
CA PRO A 116 7.53 16.41 4.91
C PRO A 116 8.45 17.08 3.88
N SER A 117 8.64 16.42 2.74
CA SER A 117 9.25 16.98 1.53
C SER A 117 8.16 17.37 0.54
N ASP A 118 7.17 16.50 0.33
CA ASP A 118 6.08 16.73 -0.62
C ASP A 118 4.76 16.17 -0.09
N ARG A 119 3.66 16.81 -0.46
CA ARG A 119 2.30 16.33 -0.21
C ARG A 119 1.40 16.65 -1.39
N GLY A 120 0.56 15.69 -1.77
CA GLY A 120 -0.39 15.86 -2.85
C GLY A 120 -1.46 14.78 -2.85
N THR A 121 -2.22 14.73 -3.94
CA THR A 121 -3.23 13.70 -4.19
C THR A 121 -3.09 13.20 -5.61
N TYR A 122 -3.20 11.89 -5.80
CA TYR A 122 -3.30 11.26 -7.10
C TYR A 122 -4.74 10.87 -7.39
N VAL A 123 -5.16 11.01 -8.64
CA VAL A 123 -6.39 10.46 -9.18
C VAL A 123 -6.04 9.77 -10.49
N ASN A 124 -6.25 8.46 -10.55
CA ASN A 124 -5.97 7.63 -11.73
C ASN A 124 -4.54 7.86 -12.26
N GLY A 125 -3.56 7.71 -11.37
CA GLY A 125 -2.14 7.76 -11.73
C GLY A 125 -1.60 9.17 -12.00
N ARG A 126 -2.41 10.22 -11.85
CA ARG A 126 -2.01 11.61 -12.11
C ARG A 126 -2.20 12.48 -10.88
N LEU A 127 -1.27 13.41 -10.64
CA LEU A 127 -1.46 14.42 -9.61
C LEU A 127 -2.70 15.24 -9.93
N ASP A 128 -3.60 15.36 -8.96
CA ASP A 128 -4.86 16.06 -9.09
C ASP A 128 -5.29 16.63 -7.75
N GLY A 129 -5.53 17.94 -7.70
CA GLY A 129 -5.83 18.68 -6.49
C GLY A 129 -4.62 19.44 -5.90
N PRO A 130 -4.70 19.82 -4.62
CA PRO A 130 -3.69 20.66 -3.98
C PRO A 130 -2.36 19.94 -3.83
N TYR A 131 -1.27 20.70 -3.94
CA TYR A 131 0.09 20.20 -3.76
C TYR A 131 0.93 21.20 -3.00
N GLU A 132 1.83 20.68 -2.16
CA GLU A 132 2.81 21.42 -1.41
C GLU A 132 4.15 20.69 -1.47
N SER A 133 5.24 21.44 -1.61
CA SER A 133 6.59 20.95 -1.36
C SER A 133 7.32 21.83 -0.37
N TYR A 134 8.33 21.26 0.28
CA TYR A 134 9.00 21.81 1.43
C TYR A 134 10.51 21.74 1.24
N TRP A 135 11.22 22.75 1.73
CA TRP A 135 12.67 22.74 1.87
C TRP A 135 13.00 22.82 3.36
N ILE A 136 13.49 21.71 3.93
CA ILE A 136 13.91 21.61 5.34
C ILE A 136 12.87 22.26 6.28
N ARG A 137 11.69 21.65 6.41
CA ARG A 137 10.57 22.10 7.27
C ARG A 137 9.92 23.44 6.88
N GLN A 138 10.35 24.09 5.80
CA GLN A 138 9.75 25.33 5.33
C GLN A 138 9.01 25.11 4.02
N LEU A 139 7.80 25.64 3.88
CA LEU A 139 7.04 25.57 2.62
C LEU A 139 7.86 26.19 1.49
N ALA A 140 8.19 25.43 0.45
CA ALA A 140 8.96 25.86 -0.70
C ALA A 140 8.04 26.30 -1.83
N GLU A 141 6.96 25.56 -2.08
CA GLU A 141 5.94 25.92 -3.04
C GLU A 141 4.60 25.29 -2.71
N ARG A 142 3.54 25.91 -3.21
CA ARG A 142 2.18 25.37 -3.17
C ARG A 142 1.43 25.76 -4.43
N GLY A 143 0.52 24.88 -4.84
CA GLY A 143 -0.32 25.10 -6.01
C GLY A 143 -1.37 24.00 -6.15
N SER A 144 -1.88 23.84 -7.35
CA SER A 144 -2.82 22.78 -7.69
C SER A 144 -2.45 22.11 -9.00
N TRP A 145 -2.79 20.84 -9.08
CA TRP A 145 -2.67 20.02 -10.26
C TRP A 145 -4.06 19.64 -10.78
N LEU A 146 -4.17 19.48 -12.10
CA LEU A 146 -5.33 18.90 -12.75
C LEU A 146 -4.83 17.94 -13.83
N GLU A 147 -5.14 16.65 -13.67
CA GLU A 147 -4.69 15.58 -14.56
C GLU A 147 -3.17 15.62 -14.85
N GLY A 148 -2.36 15.87 -13.83
CA GLY A 148 -0.90 15.91 -13.94
C GLY A 148 -0.33 17.18 -14.58
N ARG A 149 -1.13 18.25 -14.68
CA ARG A 149 -0.67 19.59 -15.11
C ARG A 149 -0.85 20.64 -14.02
N GLU A 150 0.13 21.52 -13.84
CA GLU A 150 0.01 22.69 -12.97
C GLU A 150 -1.17 23.57 -13.42
N CYS A 151 -2.05 23.95 -12.50
CA CYS A 151 -3.20 24.80 -12.76
C CYS A 151 -3.40 25.81 -11.63
N GLY A 152 -4.14 26.89 -11.92
CA GLY A 152 -4.40 27.95 -10.97
C GLY A 152 -3.16 28.76 -10.60
N GLU A 153 -3.14 29.30 -9.38
CA GLU A 153 -2.02 30.09 -8.89
C GLU A 153 -1.00 29.21 -8.16
N TRP A 154 0.25 29.33 -8.57
CA TRP A 154 1.39 28.70 -7.92
C TRP A 154 2.20 29.74 -7.18
N VAL A 155 2.49 29.46 -5.92
CA VAL A 155 3.29 30.33 -5.06
C VAL A 155 4.59 29.61 -4.74
N ARG A 156 5.73 30.25 -5.03
CA ARG A 156 7.07 29.74 -4.74
C ARG A 156 7.83 30.68 -3.83
N PHE A 157 8.53 30.12 -2.85
CA PHE A 157 9.24 30.86 -1.82
C PHE A 157 10.75 30.63 -1.90
N PHE A 158 11.49 31.66 -2.31
CA PHE A 158 12.93 31.61 -2.48
C PHE A 158 13.68 32.15 -1.26
N PRO A 159 14.88 31.62 -0.95
CA PRO A 159 15.76 32.24 0.02
C PRO A 159 16.16 33.64 -0.45
N SER A 160 16.08 34.64 0.44
CA SER A 160 16.62 35.97 0.18
C SER A 160 18.08 36.07 0.64
N SER A 161 18.84 36.99 0.04
CA SER A 161 20.18 37.36 0.51
C SER A 161 20.16 38.09 1.86
N SER A 162 19.02 38.67 2.23
CA SER A 162 18.79 39.25 3.56
C SER A 162 18.37 38.17 4.54
N TYR A 163 19.14 38.00 5.62
CA TYR A 163 18.95 36.98 6.64
C TYR A 163 17.50 36.94 7.16
N GLY A 164 16.82 35.80 7.01
CA GLY A 164 15.48 35.56 7.54
C GLY A 164 14.31 36.04 6.67
N LEU A 165 14.54 36.71 5.55
CA LEU A 165 13.47 37.05 4.60
C LEU A 165 13.37 36.00 3.49
N ARG A 166 12.15 35.85 2.94
CA ARG A 166 11.87 35.02 1.77
C ARG A 166 11.18 35.87 0.72
N VAL A 167 11.53 35.61 -0.53
CA VAL A 167 10.87 36.23 -1.67
C VAL A 167 9.77 35.29 -2.14
N GLU A 168 8.56 35.82 -2.24
CA GLU A 168 7.43 35.12 -2.84
C GLU A 168 7.37 35.45 -4.33
N SER A 169 7.16 34.42 -5.16
CA SER A 169 6.84 34.56 -6.58
C SER A 169 5.57 33.80 -6.89
N THR A 170 4.61 34.49 -7.50
CA THR A 170 3.34 33.91 -7.92
C THR A 170 3.30 33.78 -9.43
N VAL A 171 3.00 32.58 -9.92
CA VAL A 171 2.84 32.28 -11.35
C VAL A 171 1.40 31.80 -11.57
N ALA A 172 0.70 32.42 -12.52
CA ALA A 172 -0.65 32.04 -12.90
C ALA A 172 -0.63 31.05 -14.08
N TYR A 173 -1.31 29.93 -13.91
CA TYR A 173 -1.54 28.90 -14.93
C TYR A 173 -3.01 28.92 -15.36
N PRO A 174 -3.40 28.18 -16.43
CA PRO A 174 -4.81 27.99 -16.75
C PRO A 174 -5.62 27.52 -15.54
N ALA A 175 -6.89 27.92 -15.49
CA ALA A 175 -7.79 27.53 -14.41
C ALA A 175 -7.85 26.00 -14.28
N CYS A 176 -8.04 25.51 -13.05
CA CYS A 176 -8.23 24.10 -12.75
C CYS A 176 -9.62 23.63 -13.20
N SER A 177 -9.83 23.64 -14.51
CA SER A 177 -11.03 23.17 -15.18
C SER A 177 -10.64 22.55 -16.52
N LEU A 178 -11.19 21.39 -16.82
CA LEU A 178 -11.18 20.88 -18.19
C LEU A 178 -12.02 21.85 -19.01
N ARG A 179 -11.41 22.57 -19.97
CA ARG A 179 -12.18 23.37 -20.93
C ARG A 179 -13.05 22.40 -21.72
N ASN A 180 -14.35 22.41 -21.42
CA ASN A 180 -15.38 21.91 -22.32
C ASN A 180 -15.68 23.06 -23.30
N ASP A 181 -14.77 23.29 -24.25
CA ASP A 181 -15.05 24.14 -25.41
C ASP A 181 -15.44 23.24 -26.60
#